data_AF-A0A945T610-F1
#
_entry.id   AF-A0A945T610-F1
#
_cell.length_a   1.000
_cell.length_b   1.000
_cell.length_c   1.000
_cell.angle_alpha   90.00
_cell.angle_beta   90.00
_cell.angle_gamma   90.00
#
_symmetry.space_group_name_H-M   'P 1'
#
loop_
_entity.id
_entity.type
_entity.pdbx_description
1 polymer ?
#
loop_
_entity_poly.entity_id
_entity_poly.type
_entity_poly.pdbx_seq_one_letter_code
_entity_poly.pdbx_strand_id
1 'polypeptide(L)'
;MANLEHQRAEYAWEKSREGLTVGDSDYKNLCKGAPALIMSSGLMQTLAFYADKNEPHQALNRHLMQWLNQRFPEKVLAAEFTAVMDSLYKSESPFYREATTETLALLRWLRQFASV
;
A
#
# COMPACT_ATOMS: atom_id res chain seq x y z
N MET A 1 1.71 15.19 14.72
CA MET A 1 1.16 15.12 13.34
C MET A 1 2.22 15.31 12.26
N ALA A 2 3.16 16.26 12.37
CA ALA A 2 4.19 16.50 11.34
C ALA A 2 5.09 15.28 11.02
N ASN A 3 5.38 14.43 12.01
CA ASN A 3 6.31 13.30 11.82
C ASN A 3 5.76 12.22 10.88
N LEU A 4 4.47 11.85 11.00
CA LEU A 4 3.92 10.75 10.22
C LEU A 4 3.71 11.12 8.74
N GLU A 5 3.31 12.37 8.45
CA GLU A 5 3.24 12.84 7.05
C GLU A 5 4.63 12.88 6.40
N HIS A 6 5.67 13.29 7.14
CA HIS A 6 7.05 13.20 6.64
C HIS A 6 7.48 11.75 6.37
N GLN A 7 7.21 10.81 7.27
CA GLN A 7 7.54 9.40 7.04
C GLN A 7 6.83 8.81 5.81
N ARG A 8 5.54 9.14 5.63
CA ARG A 8 4.78 8.74 4.43
C ARG A 8 5.39 9.32 3.17
N ALA A 9 5.74 10.60 3.19
CA ALA A 9 6.33 11.28 2.05
C ALA A 9 7.71 10.69 1.68
N GLU A 10 8.58 10.47 2.68
CA GLU A 10 9.90 9.86 2.50
C GLU A 10 9.80 8.45 1.93
N TYR A 11 8.96 7.60 2.54
CA TYR A 11 8.73 6.25 2.05
C TYR A 11 8.16 6.24 0.62
N ALA A 12 7.14 7.06 0.36
CA ALA A 12 6.52 7.15 -0.96
C ALA A 12 7.47 7.71 -2.03
N TRP A 13 8.38 8.62 -1.66
CA TRP A 13 9.40 9.14 -2.57
C TRP A 13 10.34 8.03 -3.03
N GLU A 14 10.81 7.18 -2.12
CA GLU A 14 11.64 6.03 -2.46
C GLU A 14 10.87 5.02 -3.33
N LYS A 15 9.68 4.59 -2.86
CA LYS A 15 8.92 3.52 -3.51
C LYS A 15 8.27 3.91 -4.82
N SER A 16 7.97 5.18 -5.04
CA SER A 16 7.53 5.66 -6.36
C SER A 16 8.63 5.49 -7.40
N ARG A 17 9.88 5.85 -7.07
CA ARG A 17 11.03 5.66 -7.98
C ARG A 17 11.27 4.19 -8.28
N GLU A 18 11.24 3.33 -7.25
CA GLU A 18 11.34 1.87 -7.43
C GLU A 18 10.24 1.35 -8.37
N GLY A 19 8.98 1.67 -8.10
CA GLY A 19 7.85 1.22 -8.91
C GLY A 19 7.88 1.70 -10.36
N LEU A 20 8.35 2.93 -10.61
CA LEU A 20 8.48 3.47 -11.97
C LEU A 20 9.53 2.73 -12.81
N THR A 21 10.57 2.13 -12.19
CA THR A 21 11.54 1.30 -12.94
C THR A 21 10.96 -0.01 -13.45
N VAL A 22 9.91 -0.51 -12.80
CA VAL A 22 9.24 -1.77 -13.14
C VAL A 22 8.26 -1.61 -14.29
N GLY A 23 7.58 -0.47 -14.37
CA GLY A 23 6.59 -0.21 -15.41
C GLY A 23 5.95 1.15 -15.23
N ASP A 24 6.70 2.20 -15.59
CA ASP A 24 6.36 3.64 -15.45
C ASP A 24 4.85 3.94 -15.57
N SER A 25 4.29 3.78 -16.77
CA SER A 25 2.88 4.12 -17.03
C SER A 25 1.90 3.27 -16.22
N ASP A 26 2.18 1.98 -16.08
CA ASP A 26 1.29 1.03 -15.41
C ASP A 26 1.29 1.28 -13.91
N TYR A 27 2.45 1.40 -13.29
CA TYR A 27 2.62 1.71 -11.88
C TYR A 27 1.99 3.06 -11.53
N LYS A 28 2.20 4.08 -12.36
CA LYS A 28 1.55 5.40 -12.21
C LYS A 28 0.02 5.30 -12.26
N ASN A 29 -0.52 4.53 -13.19
CA ASN A 29 -1.97 4.32 -13.29
C ASN A 29 -2.53 3.54 -12.10
N LEU A 30 -1.79 2.55 -11.60
CA LEU A 30 -2.17 1.78 -10.42
C LEU A 30 -2.20 2.67 -9.17
N CYS A 31 -1.20 3.51 -8.94
CA CYS A 31 -1.21 4.47 -7.84
C CYS A 31 -2.41 5.42 -7.89
N LYS A 32 -2.87 5.80 -9.09
CA LYS A 32 -4.07 6.64 -9.28
C LYS A 32 -5.37 5.88 -9.00
N GLY A 33 -5.46 4.61 -9.41
CA GLY A 33 -6.67 3.78 -9.30
C GLY A 33 -6.85 3.09 -7.95
N ALA A 34 -5.76 2.76 -7.25
CA ALA A 34 -5.77 1.99 -6.01
C ALA A 34 -6.68 2.56 -4.91
N PRO A 35 -6.73 3.89 -4.66
CA PRO A 35 -7.65 4.43 -3.65
C PRO A 35 -9.11 4.10 -3.92
N ALA A 36 -9.55 4.23 -5.17
CA ALA A 36 -10.93 3.94 -5.56
C ALA A 36 -11.24 2.44 -5.43
N LEU A 37 -10.29 1.58 -5.81
CA LEU A 37 -10.43 0.12 -5.70
C LEU A 37 -10.54 -0.33 -4.23
N ILE A 38 -9.72 0.24 -3.34
CA ILE A 38 -9.80 -0.02 -1.90
C ILE A 38 -11.12 0.47 -1.32
N MET A 39 -11.62 1.63 -1.75
CA MET A 39 -12.91 2.14 -1.26
C MET A 39 -14.10 1.31 -1.72
N SER A 40 -14.06 0.72 -2.93
CA SER A 40 -15.16 -0.07 -3.49
C SER A 40 -15.14 -1.54 -3.05
N SER A 41 -13.94 -2.14 -2.96
CA SER A 41 -13.76 -3.57 -2.75
C SER A 41 -13.11 -3.90 -1.39
N GLY A 42 -12.53 -2.91 -0.72
CA GLY A 42 -11.80 -3.11 0.53
C GLY A 42 -10.32 -3.42 0.32
N LEU A 43 -9.54 -3.22 1.38
CA LEU A 43 -8.09 -3.38 1.38
C LEU A 43 -7.67 -4.80 1.03
N MET A 44 -8.19 -5.81 1.74
CA MET A 44 -7.78 -7.21 1.53
C MET A 44 -8.08 -7.72 0.12
N GLN A 45 -9.24 -7.39 -0.43
CA GLN A 45 -9.59 -7.80 -1.81
C GLN A 45 -8.67 -7.14 -2.83
N THR A 46 -8.29 -5.88 -2.59
CA THR A 46 -7.32 -5.16 -3.45
C THR A 46 -5.93 -5.79 -3.39
N LEU A 47 -5.43 -6.11 -2.20
CA LEU A 47 -4.13 -6.77 -2.04
C LEU A 47 -4.10 -8.14 -2.71
N ALA A 48 -5.18 -8.92 -2.56
CA ALA A 48 -5.33 -10.22 -3.23
C ALA A 48 -5.37 -10.07 -4.75
N PHE A 49 -6.13 -9.09 -5.26
CA PHE A 49 -6.18 -8.81 -6.69
C PHE A 49 -4.80 -8.45 -7.25
N TYR A 50 -3.99 -7.64 -6.56
CA TYR A 50 -2.66 -7.29 -7.03
C TYR A 50 -1.64 -8.43 -6.96
N ALA A 51 -1.79 -9.37 -6.02
CA ALA A 51 -0.91 -10.53 -5.92
C ALA A 51 -0.99 -11.45 -7.15
N ASP A 52 -2.16 -11.54 -7.79
CA ASP A 52 -2.43 -12.40 -8.95
C ASP A 52 -2.16 -11.70 -10.31
N LYS A 53 -1.51 -10.55 -10.31
CA LYS A 53 -1.27 -9.73 -11.51
C LYS A 53 0.20 -9.65 -11.90
N ASN A 54 0.49 -8.84 -12.92
CA ASN A 54 1.83 -8.63 -13.42
C ASN A 54 2.69 -7.77 -12.48
N GLU A 55 3.96 -7.62 -12.82
CA GLU A 55 4.97 -7.04 -11.94
C GLU A 55 4.63 -5.62 -11.43
N PRO A 56 4.09 -4.66 -12.21
CA PRO A 56 3.69 -3.35 -11.66
C PRO A 56 2.63 -3.43 -10.54
N HIS A 57 1.68 -4.37 -10.64
CA HIS A 57 0.69 -4.59 -9.58
C HIS A 57 1.35 -5.21 -8.36
N GLN A 58 2.19 -6.22 -8.55
CA GLN A 58 2.90 -6.87 -7.47
C GLN A 58 3.86 -5.90 -6.75
N ALA A 59 4.54 -5.02 -7.49
CA ALA A 59 5.39 -3.97 -6.94
C ALA A 59 4.60 -3.01 -6.05
N LEU A 60 3.47 -2.47 -6.53
CA LEU A 60 2.61 -1.64 -5.69
C LEU A 60 2.13 -2.41 -4.46
N ASN A 61 1.73 -3.68 -4.63
CA ASN A 61 1.30 -4.53 -3.53
C ASN A 61 2.38 -4.65 -2.44
N ARG A 62 3.62 -4.95 -2.84
CA ARG A 62 4.78 -5.04 -1.93
C ARG A 62 5.00 -3.73 -1.19
N HIS A 63 4.94 -2.58 -1.87
CA HIS A 63 5.10 -1.28 -1.22
C HIS A 63 4.01 -1.00 -0.18
N LEU A 64 2.74 -1.36 -0.46
CA LEU A 64 1.66 -1.20 0.53
C LEU A 64 1.87 -2.13 1.74
N MET A 65 2.23 -3.39 1.50
CA MET A 65 2.46 -4.38 2.55
C MET A 65 3.66 -4.03 3.44
N GLN A 66 4.76 -3.59 2.84
CA GLN A 66 5.95 -3.11 3.55
C GLN A 66 5.62 -1.90 4.43
N TRP A 67 4.86 -0.93 3.92
CA TRP A 67 4.44 0.21 4.73
C TRP A 67 3.57 -0.21 5.92
N LEU A 68 2.61 -1.12 5.71
CA LEU A 68 1.76 -1.62 6.79
C LEU A 68 2.57 -2.36 7.88
N ASN A 69 3.57 -3.16 7.48
CA ASN A 69 4.51 -3.78 8.40
C ASN A 69 5.34 -2.74 9.18
N GLN A 70 5.92 -1.75 8.49
CA GLN A 70 6.70 -0.69 9.12
C GLN A 70 5.86 0.16 10.08
N ARG A 71 4.62 0.46 9.72
CA ARG A 71 3.72 1.34 10.49
C ARG A 71 3.08 0.63 11.68
N PHE A 72 2.82 -0.67 11.55
CA PHE A 72 2.16 -1.48 12.57
C PHE A 72 2.96 -2.76 12.88
N PRO A 73 4.22 -2.66 13.33
CA PRO A 73 5.12 -3.81 13.46
C PRO A 73 4.62 -4.85 14.46
N GLU A 74 3.82 -4.45 15.45
CA GLU A 74 3.22 -5.35 16.44
C GLU A 74 2.01 -6.13 15.91
N LYS A 75 1.40 -5.67 14.81
CA LYS A 75 0.17 -6.25 14.24
C LYS A 75 0.42 -6.95 12.91
N VAL A 76 1.31 -6.39 12.10
CA VAL A 76 1.73 -6.94 10.81
C VAL A 76 3.18 -7.36 10.97
N LEU A 77 3.41 -8.64 11.24
CA LEU A 77 4.71 -9.15 11.70
C LEU A 77 5.74 -9.30 10.57
N ALA A 78 5.28 -9.43 9.32
CA ALA A 78 6.12 -9.50 8.14
C ALA A 78 5.43 -8.83 6.94
N ALA A 79 6.22 -8.27 6.03
CA ALA A 79 5.76 -7.69 4.77
C ALA A 79 5.46 -8.73 3.67
N GLU A 80 5.12 -9.95 4.07
CA GLU A 80 4.80 -11.07 3.18
C GLU A 80 3.30 -11.21 3.02
N PHE A 81 2.84 -11.59 1.83
CA PHE A 81 1.41 -11.60 1.49
C PHE A 81 0.56 -12.37 2.50
N THR A 82 0.92 -13.62 2.81
CA THR A 82 0.18 -14.45 3.78
C THR A 82 0.15 -13.81 5.17
N ALA A 83 1.27 -13.24 5.63
CA ALA A 83 1.35 -12.61 6.94
C ALA A 83 0.46 -11.35 7.03
N VAL A 84 0.51 -10.48 6.02
CA VAL A 84 -0.35 -9.28 5.98
C VAL A 84 -1.82 -9.67 5.91
N MET A 85 -2.17 -10.62 5.04
CA MET A 85 -3.56 -11.08 4.88
C MET A 85 -4.09 -11.71 6.17
N ASP A 86 -3.30 -12.54 6.85
CA ASP A 86 -3.66 -13.12 8.15
C ASP A 86 -3.86 -12.05 9.21
N SER A 87 -2.94 -11.07 9.30
CA SER A 87 -3.04 -9.96 10.24
C SER A 87 -4.31 -9.15 10.03
N LEU A 88 -4.68 -8.85 8.78
CA LEU A 88 -5.90 -8.12 8.46
C LEU A 88 -7.15 -8.98 8.71
N TYR A 89 -7.14 -10.26 8.35
CA TYR A 89 -8.27 -11.17 8.54
C TYR A 89 -8.60 -11.42 10.01
N LYS A 90 -7.57 -11.68 10.83
CA LYS A 90 -7.71 -11.97 12.27
C LYS A 90 -7.92 -10.70 13.10
N SER A 91 -7.83 -9.52 12.48
CA SER A 91 -7.92 -8.27 13.22
C SER A 91 -9.32 -7.92 13.66
N GLU A 92 -9.40 -7.24 14.80
CA GLU A 92 -10.62 -6.58 15.22
C GLU A 92 -10.95 -5.42 14.26
N SER A 93 -12.25 -5.15 14.12
CA SER A 93 -12.82 -4.11 13.25
C SER A 93 -12.11 -2.73 13.33
N PRO A 94 -11.61 -2.25 14.50
CA PRO A 94 -10.87 -1.00 14.58
C PRO A 94 -9.54 -1.01 13.80
N PHE A 95 -8.74 -2.07 13.91
CA PHE A 95 -7.44 -2.11 13.24
C PHE A 95 -7.59 -2.21 11.72
N TYR A 96 -8.54 -3.01 11.23
CA TYR A 96 -8.81 -3.09 9.80
C TYR A 96 -9.12 -1.72 9.19
N ARG A 97 -9.94 -0.90 9.88
CA ARG A 97 -10.23 0.48 9.47
C ARG A 97 -8.99 1.38 9.53
N GLU A 98 -8.17 1.24 10.57
CA GLU A 98 -6.93 1.99 10.73
C GLU A 98 -5.94 1.68 9.59
N ALA A 99 -5.70 0.40 9.31
CA ALA A 99 -4.85 -0.06 8.21
C ALA A 99 -5.36 0.41 6.85
N THR A 100 -6.68 0.39 6.63
CA THR A 100 -7.31 0.92 5.40
C THR A 100 -7.07 2.43 5.27
N THR A 101 -7.31 3.18 6.34
CA THR A 101 -7.11 4.65 6.36
C THR A 101 -5.64 5.01 6.14
N GLU A 102 -4.72 4.28 6.76
CA GLU A 102 -3.29 4.44 6.61
C GLU A 102 -2.83 4.15 5.17
N THR A 103 -3.31 3.06 4.57
CA THR A 103 -3.00 2.70 3.18
C THR A 103 -3.47 3.80 2.22
N LEU A 104 -4.69 4.31 2.41
CA LEU A 104 -5.22 5.44 1.62
C LEU A 104 -4.39 6.71 1.82
N ALA A 105 -3.87 6.94 3.03
CA ALA A 105 -3.01 8.09 3.31
C ALA A 105 -1.67 8.00 2.60
N LEU A 106 -1.03 6.84 2.59
CA LEU A 106 0.19 6.59 1.82
C LEU A 106 -0.06 6.75 0.31
N LEU A 107 -1.16 6.20 -0.20
CA LEU A 107 -1.47 6.24 -1.64
C LEU A 107 -1.61 7.66 -2.19
N ARG A 108 -1.99 8.65 -1.35
CA ARG A 108 -1.97 10.07 -1.77
C ARG A 108 -0.55 10.51 -2.15
N TRP A 109 0.44 10.16 -1.34
CA TRP A 109 1.85 10.49 -1.59
C TRP A 109 2.42 9.68 -2.77
N LEU A 110 2.15 8.37 -2.84
CA LEU A 110 2.58 7.55 -3.98
C LEU A 110 2.02 8.07 -5.30
N ARG A 111 0.73 8.45 -5.33
CA ARG A 111 0.10 9.05 -6.52
C ARG A 111 0.78 10.36 -6.92
N GLN A 112 1.11 11.21 -5.94
CA GLN A 112 1.78 12.48 -6.19
C GLN A 112 3.16 12.25 -6.79
N PHE A 113 4.01 11.44 -6.15
CA PHE A 113 5.40 11.26 -6.59
C PHE A 113 5.55 10.38 -7.83
N ALA A 114 4.69 9.38 -8.04
CA ALA A 114 4.68 8.63 -9.30
C ALA A 114 4.19 9.46 -10.50
N SER A 115 3.65 10.66 -10.25
CA SER A 115 3.18 11.56 -11.30
C SER A 115 4.21 12.59 -11.75
N VAL A 116 5.27 12.79 -10.96
CA VAL A 116 6.40 13.70 -11.22
C VAL A 116 7.41 13.00 -12.12
#